data_AF-A0A258IIM7-F1
#
_entry.id   AF-A0A258IIM7-F1
#
_cell.length_a   1.000
_cell.length_b   1.000
_cell.length_c   1.000
_cell.angle_alpha   90.00
_cell.angle_beta   90.00
_cell.angle_gamma   90.00
#
_symmetry.space_group_name_H-M   'P 1'
#
loop_
_entity.id
_entity.type
_entity.pdbx_description
1 polymer ?
#
loop_
_entity_poly.entity_id
_entity_poly.type
_entity_poly.pdbx_seq_one_letter_code
_entity_poly.pdbx_strand_id
1 'polypeptide(L)'
;MRIALAACCALVLAAVPIGAGVAHANSSQAGTGKSSSGKSSSGKSSSAKSTSGKSSASKGASKTQMPADTRVWSLVRGDDTYVLRFGQPRATDPAFAATCQPSAQLLQIALEVNSTKIRSGDGVALSLSSGKRHLELAASAFLGSSDGLLVVEAAVSLEPRVFDIFRDGDTLTIRLAGQTQTLPLAGARTRLQDFERACLTSR
;
A
#
# COMPACT_ATOMS: atom_id res chain seq x y z
N MET A 1 3.01 50.21 15.81
CA MET A 1 4.41 50.15 16.26
C MET A 1 4.73 48.68 16.48
N ARG A 2 5.49 48.04 15.57
CA ARG A 2 6.79 47.35 15.78
C ARG A 2 6.78 46.44 17.02
N ILE A 3 7.12 45.14 16.96
CA ILE A 3 8.40 44.57 16.52
C ILE A 3 8.19 43.07 16.18
N ALA A 4 8.75 42.64 15.05
CA ALA A 4 8.98 41.24 14.70
C ALA A 4 10.22 40.72 15.42
N LEU A 5 10.20 39.47 15.91
CA LEU A 5 11.41 38.75 16.31
C LEU A 5 11.44 37.40 15.59
N ALA A 6 12.10 37.39 14.44
CA ALA A 6 12.58 36.19 13.79
C ALA A 6 13.82 35.70 14.55
N ALA A 7 13.72 34.56 15.22
CA ALA A 7 14.86 33.88 15.82
C ALA A 7 15.44 32.88 14.81
N CYS A 8 16.42 33.36 14.04
CA CYS A 8 17.41 32.51 13.39
C CYS A 8 18.14 31.69 14.46
N CYS A 9 18.00 30.37 14.44
CA CYS A 9 18.92 29.48 15.14
C CYS A 9 19.87 28.88 14.11
N ALA A 10 20.96 29.60 13.86
CA ALA A 10 22.14 29.08 13.20
C ALA A 10 22.93 28.27 14.24
N LEU A 11 22.92 26.94 14.11
CA LEU A 11 23.85 26.07 14.81
C LEU A 11 24.80 25.49 13.78
N VAL A 12 26.04 25.91 13.91
CA VAL A 12 27.17 25.63 13.03
C VAL A 12 28.10 24.65 13.76
N LEU A 13 28.70 23.75 12.95
CA LEU A 13 29.93 22.97 13.15
C LEU A 13 29.90 21.72 14.05
N ALA A 14 30.03 20.56 13.39
CA ALA A 14 31.22 19.71 13.54
C ALA A 14 31.40 18.82 12.30
N ALA A 15 32.57 18.90 11.67
CA ALA A 15 32.99 18.16 10.48
C ALA A 15 34.22 17.32 10.82
N VAL A 16 34.18 15.99 10.67
CA VAL A 16 35.34 15.03 10.58
C VAL A 16 34.81 13.63 10.14
N PRO A 17 35.56 12.72 9.48
CA PRO A 17 36.56 12.82 8.42
C PRO A 17 36.18 12.06 7.12
N ILE A 18 36.92 12.38 6.05
CA ILE A 18 36.91 11.74 4.73
C ILE A 18 37.67 10.41 4.81
N GLY A 19 36.97 9.29 4.59
CA GLY A 19 37.57 7.97 4.38
C GLY A 19 37.83 7.74 2.88
N ALA A 20 39.11 7.69 2.50
CA ALA A 20 39.56 7.34 1.16
C ALA A 20 39.35 5.84 0.90
N GLY A 21 38.66 5.52 -0.19
CA GLY A 21 38.53 4.17 -0.72
C GLY A 21 38.56 4.21 -2.25
N VAL A 22 39.75 4.07 -2.82
CA VAL A 22 39.98 3.84 -4.26
C VAL A 22 40.24 2.36 -4.48
N ALA A 23 39.48 1.74 -5.38
CA ALA A 23 40.01 0.92 -6.49
C ALA A 23 38.86 0.30 -7.31
N HIS A 24 38.70 0.83 -8.51
CA HIS A 24 38.09 0.16 -9.66
C HIS A 24 38.95 -1.04 -10.09
N ALA A 25 38.32 -2.18 -10.38
CA ALA A 25 38.80 -3.09 -11.41
C ALA A 25 37.62 -3.77 -12.10
N ASN A 26 37.35 -3.26 -13.30
CA ASN A 26 36.52 -3.82 -14.35
C ASN A 26 37.19 -5.08 -14.92
N SER A 27 36.44 -6.15 -15.15
CA SER A 27 36.79 -7.16 -16.15
C SER A 27 35.54 -7.84 -16.68
N SER A 28 35.35 -7.61 -17.98
CA SER A 28 34.32 -8.15 -18.85
C SER A 28 34.71 -9.55 -19.36
N GLN A 29 33.72 -10.39 -19.65
CA GLN A 29 33.59 -11.26 -20.84
C GLN A 29 32.40 -12.22 -20.60
N ALA A 30 31.32 -12.14 -21.37
CA ALA A 30 31.13 -12.70 -22.70
C ALA A 30 31.02 -14.23 -22.68
N GLY A 31 29.85 -14.77 -23.02
CA GLY A 31 29.63 -16.22 -23.07
C GLY A 31 28.25 -16.63 -23.58
N THR A 32 28.01 -16.35 -24.86
CA THR A 32 27.44 -17.29 -25.85
C THR A 32 26.08 -17.96 -25.56
N GLY A 33 25.08 -17.57 -26.35
CA GLY A 33 23.91 -18.40 -26.61
C GLY A 33 24.26 -19.69 -27.36
N LYS A 34 23.40 -20.70 -27.22
CA LYS A 34 23.24 -21.79 -28.19
C LYS A 34 21.80 -22.32 -28.17
N SER A 35 21.36 -22.57 -29.39
CA SER A 35 20.02 -22.80 -29.89
C SER A 35 19.44 -24.19 -29.67
N SER A 36 18.13 -24.30 -29.96
CA SER A 36 17.42 -25.43 -30.58
C SER A 36 17.25 -26.69 -29.70
N SER A 37 16.18 -27.48 -29.76
CA SER A 37 15.30 -27.87 -30.86
C SER A 37 14.09 -28.62 -30.28
N GLY A 38 12.91 -28.47 -30.86
CA GLY A 38 11.70 -29.20 -30.47
C GLY A 38 10.73 -29.24 -31.65
N LYS A 39 10.71 -30.40 -32.31
CA LYS A 39 10.31 -30.67 -33.68
C LYS A 39 8.80 -30.87 -33.84
N SER A 40 8.27 -30.34 -34.93
CA SER A 40 6.92 -30.58 -35.46
C SER A 40 6.72 -32.02 -35.97
N SER A 41 5.51 -32.55 -35.80
CA SER A 41 4.86 -33.50 -36.72
C SER A 41 3.36 -33.51 -36.43
N SER A 42 2.51 -32.87 -37.23
CA SER A 42 1.86 -33.43 -38.43
C SER A 42 1.07 -34.72 -38.17
N GLY A 43 -0.23 -34.56 -37.87
CA GLY A 43 -1.25 -35.59 -37.93
C GLY A 43 -2.43 -35.05 -38.75
N LYS A 44 -2.69 -35.71 -39.87
CA LYS A 44 -3.47 -35.25 -41.02
C LYS A 44 -4.83 -35.99 -41.05
N SER A 45 -5.92 -35.23 -41.23
CA SER A 45 -7.22 -35.63 -41.83
C SER A 45 -8.06 -36.67 -41.05
N SER A 46 -9.39 -36.73 -41.08
CA SER A 46 -10.37 -36.35 -42.10
C SER A 46 -11.77 -36.21 -41.49
N SER A 47 -12.59 -35.38 -42.13
CA SER A 47 -14.06 -35.28 -42.18
C SER A 47 -14.91 -36.44 -41.62
N ALA A 48 -15.98 -36.13 -40.88
CA ALA A 48 -17.34 -36.00 -41.46
C ALA A 48 -18.46 -36.04 -40.40
N LYS A 49 -19.53 -35.29 -40.72
CA LYS A 49 -20.95 -35.60 -40.50
C LYS A 49 -21.62 -35.18 -39.17
N SER A 50 -22.50 -34.20 -39.36
CA SER A 50 -23.56 -33.71 -38.48
C SER A 50 -24.53 -34.81 -38.04
N THR A 51 -24.93 -34.80 -36.77
CA THR A 51 -26.31 -35.14 -36.36
C THR A 51 -26.61 -34.58 -34.97
N SER A 52 -27.77 -33.96 -34.86
CA SER A 52 -28.45 -33.49 -33.65
C SER A 52 -28.82 -34.63 -32.71
N GLY A 53 -28.77 -34.41 -31.39
CA GLY A 53 -29.23 -35.40 -30.40
C GLY A 53 -28.92 -35.08 -28.92
N LYS A 54 -29.75 -34.23 -28.33
CA LYS A 54 -30.37 -34.31 -26.98
C LYS A 54 -29.62 -35.01 -25.81
N SER A 55 -29.32 -34.20 -24.79
CA SER A 55 -29.33 -34.47 -23.33
C SER A 55 -28.47 -35.59 -22.74
N SER A 56 -27.51 -35.23 -21.87
CA SER A 56 -27.59 -35.43 -20.40
C SER A 56 -26.27 -35.16 -19.66
N ALA A 57 -26.42 -34.51 -18.50
CA ALA A 57 -25.64 -34.64 -17.26
C ALA A 57 -24.17 -34.16 -17.15
N SER A 58 -24.04 -33.11 -16.33
CA SER A 58 -23.10 -32.96 -15.21
C SER A 58 -21.60 -32.87 -15.49
N LYS A 59 -21.05 -31.64 -15.37
CA LYS A 59 -19.83 -31.43 -14.58
C LYS A 59 -19.70 -29.97 -14.19
N GLY A 60 -19.55 -29.76 -12.88
CA GLY A 60 -19.49 -28.45 -12.25
C GLY A 60 -18.47 -27.54 -12.91
N ALA A 61 -18.91 -26.32 -13.20
CA ALA A 61 -18.00 -25.20 -13.30
C ALA A 61 -17.44 -24.97 -11.89
N SER A 62 -16.30 -25.61 -11.62
CA SER A 62 -15.42 -25.23 -10.52
C SER A 62 -15.11 -23.75 -10.73
N LYS A 63 -15.84 -22.87 -10.04
CA LYS A 63 -15.36 -21.53 -9.77
C LYS A 63 -14.00 -21.75 -9.12
N THR A 64 -12.93 -21.39 -9.83
CA THR A 64 -11.64 -21.09 -9.21
C THR A 64 -11.94 -20.00 -8.20
N GLN A 65 -12.22 -20.42 -6.98
CA GLN A 65 -12.46 -19.55 -5.86
C GLN A 65 -11.13 -18.87 -5.61
N MET A 66 -11.01 -17.61 -6.04
CA MET A 66 -9.93 -16.74 -5.57
C MET A 66 -9.89 -16.89 -4.05
N PRO A 67 -8.69 -17.08 -3.44
CA PRO A 67 -8.58 -17.18 -2.00
C PRO A 67 -9.39 -16.06 -1.37
N ALA A 68 -10.32 -16.43 -0.48
CA ALA A 68 -11.14 -15.43 0.19
C ALA A 68 -10.18 -14.47 0.90
N ASP A 69 -10.23 -13.19 0.54
CA ASP A 69 -9.48 -12.17 1.24
C ASP A 69 -9.98 -12.14 2.69
N THR A 70 -9.17 -12.66 3.62
CA THR A 70 -9.51 -12.75 5.04
C THR A 70 -9.29 -11.41 5.77
N ARG A 71 -8.85 -10.36 5.06
CA ARG A 71 -8.65 -9.04 5.62
C ARG A 71 -9.98 -8.37 5.88
N VAL A 72 -10.08 -7.72 7.03
CA VAL A 72 -11.30 -7.05 7.49
C VAL A 72 -10.98 -5.67 8.03
N TRP A 73 -11.95 -4.77 7.94
CA TRP A 73 -11.89 -3.49 8.62
C TRP A 73 -12.23 -3.65 10.09
N SER A 74 -11.39 -3.08 10.95
CA SER A 74 -11.57 -3.09 12.40
C SER A 74 -11.27 -1.70 12.96
N LEU A 75 -11.99 -1.34 14.02
CA LEU A 75 -11.71 -0.14 14.82
C LEU A 75 -11.15 -0.61 16.16
N VAL A 76 -9.93 -0.22 16.46
CA VAL A 76 -9.29 -0.43 17.76
C VAL A 76 -9.33 0.90 18.52
N ARG A 77 -9.68 0.84 19.81
CA ARG A 77 -9.76 2.02 20.67
C ARG A 77 -8.75 1.84 21.81
N GLY A 78 -7.90 2.83 22.01
CA GLY A 78 -7.08 3.04 23.20
C GLY A 78 -7.51 4.33 23.90
N ASP A 79 -6.74 4.77 24.90
CA ASP A 79 -7.11 5.91 25.74
C ASP A 79 -7.23 7.22 24.95
N ASP A 80 -6.19 7.57 24.17
CA ASP A 80 -6.15 8.75 23.28
C ASP A 80 -5.68 8.35 21.87
N THR A 81 -5.96 7.12 21.47
CA THR A 81 -5.54 6.62 20.16
C THR A 81 -6.60 5.72 19.60
N TYR A 82 -7.10 6.08 18.43
CA TYR A 82 -8.09 5.30 17.72
C TYR A 82 -7.47 4.84 16.40
N VAL A 83 -7.68 3.57 16.04
CA VAL A 83 -7.06 2.99 14.84
C VAL A 83 -8.12 2.32 13.99
N LEU A 84 -8.36 2.87 12.80
CA LEU A 84 -9.11 2.21 11.75
C LEU A 84 -8.13 1.41 10.88
N ARG A 85 -8.18 0.08 10.95
CA ARG A 85 -7.22 -0.80 10.27
C ARG A 85 -7.90 -1.79 9.33
N PHE A 86 -7.25 -2.08 8.21
CA PHE A 86 -7.59 -3.14 7.27
C PHE A 86 -6.45 -4.15 7.22
N GLY A 87 -6.73 -5.40 7.59
CA GLY A 87 -5.72 -6.44 7.63
C GLY A 87 -6.28 -7.73 8.19
N GLN A 88 -5.43 -8.75 8.29
CA GLN A 88 -5.81 -9.98 8.97
C GLN A 88 -6.07 -9.69 10.45
N PRO A 89 -7.09 -10.33 11.07
CA PRO A 89 -7.28 -10.24 12.50
C PRO A 89 -6.00 -10.63 13.24
N ARG A 90 -5.55 -9.79 14.19
CA ARG A 90 -4.33 -9.99 14.99
C ARG A 90 -2.98 -9.89 14.26
N ALA A 91 -2.95 -9.47 12.99
CA ALA A 91 -1.67 -9.16 12.34
C ALA A 91 -0.95 -8.03 13.12
N THR A 92 0.37 -8.13 13.24
CA THR A 92 1.20 -7.04 13.80
C THR A 92 1.12 -5.82 12.89
N ASP A 93 1.43 -6.02 11.61
CA ASP A 93 1.36 -4.99 10.58
C ASP A 93 0.09 -5.19 9.74
N PRO A 94 -0.92 -4.31 9.84
CA PRO A 94 -2.05 -4.36 8.92
C PRO A 94 -1.63 -3.91 7.52
N ALA A 95 -2.34 -4.40 6.51
CA ALA A 95 -2.17 -3.90 5.15
C ALA A 95 -2.41 -2.38 5.05
N PHE A 96 -3.29 -1.84 5.89
CA PHE A 96 -3.52 -0.40 6.03
C PHE A 96 -3.97 -0.06 7.46
N ALA A 97 -3.51 1.07 7.99
CA ALA A 97 -4.03 1.66 9.21
C ALA A 97 -4.12 3.18 9.09
N ALA A 98 -5.20 3.75 9.64
CA ALA A 98 -5.33 5.16 9.95
C ALA A 98 -5.46 5.29 11.47
N THR A 99 -4.44 5.85 12.10
CA THR A 99 -4.34 6.07 13.54
C THR A 99 -4.58 7.55 13.81
N CYS A 100 -5.59 7.88 14.60
CA CYS A 100 -5.79 9.25 15.06
C CYS A 100 -5.46 9.40 16.54
N GLN A 101 -4.80 10.51 16.86
CA GLN A 101 -4.46 10.94 18.20
C GLN A 101 -5.06 12.34 18.40
N PRO A 102 -6.25 12.43 19.00
CA PRO A 102 -6.97 13.70 19.13
C PRO A 102 -6.18 14.76 19.90
N SER A 103 -5.54 14.40 21.03
CA SER A 103 -4.77 15.35 21.82
C SER A 103 -3.57 15.95 21.06
N ALA A 104 -2.98 15.18 20.14
CA ALA A 104 -1.88 15.60 19.29
C ALA A 104 -2.34 16.27 17.98
N GLN A 105 -3.66 16.33 17.73
CA GLN A 105 -4.25 16.76 16.46
C GLN A 105 -3.62 16.07 15.24
N LEU A 106 -3.30 14.79 15.37
CA LEU A 106 -2.54 14.02 14.40
C LEU A 106 -3.36 12.86 13.84
N LEU A 107 -3.29 12.68 12.52
CA LEU A 107 -3.65 11.44 11.85
C LEU A 107 -2.40 10.84 11.19
N GLN A 108 -2.08 9.61 11.55
CA GLN A 108 -1.01 8.83 10.92
C GLN A 108 -1.62 7.73 10.07
N ILE A 109 -1.17 7.63 8.82
CA ILE A 109 -1.55 6.60 7.87
C ILE A 109 -0.35 5.68 7.69
N ALA A 110 -0.54 4.38 7.89
CA ALA A 110 0.47 3.35 7.68
C ALA A 110 -0.01 2.33 6.64
N LEU A 111 0.88 1.92 5.74
CA LEU A 111 0.60 1.00 4.65
C LEU A 111 1.72 -0.03 4.54
N GLU A 112 1.38 -1.31 4.61
CA GLU A 112 2.33 -2.39 4.31
C GLU A 112 2.47 -2.54 2.79
N VAL A 113 3.70 -2.48 2.29
CA VAL A 113 4.02 -2.58 0.86
C VAL A 113 5.15 -3.55 0.60
N ASN A 114 4.98 -4.32 -0.48
CA ASN A 114 6.05 -5.10 -1.08
C ASN A 114 6.54 -4.37 -2.33
N SER A 115 7.67 -3.68 -2.22
CA SER A 115 8.22 -2.92 -3.34
C SER A 115 9.74 -3.05 -3.39
N THR A 116 10.25 -3.35 -4.58
CA THR A 116 11.69 -3.38 -4.87
C THR A 116 12.25 -2.01 -5.25
N LYS A 117 11.37 -1.00 -5.38
CA LYS A 117 11.73 0.36 -5.85
C LYS A 117 12.02 1.35 -4.74
N ILE A 118 11.65 1.03 -3.50
CA ILE A 118 11.80 1.88 -2.32
C ILE A 118 12.55 1.10 -1.25
N ARG A 119 13.28 1.81 -0.41
CA ARG A 119 14.08 1.26 0.69
C ARG A 119 13.66 1.92 2.00
N SER A 120 13.99 1.27 3.11
CA SER A 120 13.83 1.88 4.43
C SER A 120 14.63 3.19 4.50
N GLY A 121 14.01 4.25 5.01
CA GLY A 121 14.56 5.60 5.08
C GLY A 121 14.18 6.49 3.90
N ASP A 122 13.60 5.95 2.82
CA ASP A 122 13.22 6.76 1.66
C ASP A 122 11.99 7.63 1.96
N GLY A 123 12.05 8.90 1.56
CA GLY A 123 10.88 9.78 1.45
C GLY A 123 10.13 9.48 0.15
N VAL A 124 8.83 9.25 0.24
CA VAL A 124 7.96 8.79 -0.86
C VAL A 124 6.66 9.57 -0.90
N ALA A 125 6.15 9.86 -2.11
CA ALA A 125 4.84 10.45 -2.28
C ALA A 125 3.75 9.37 -2.24
N LEU A 126 2.81 9.51 -1.30
CA LEU A 126 1.66 8.62 -1.11
C LEU A 126 0.40 9.34 -1.63
N SER A 127 -0.22 8.79 -2.66
CA SER A 127 -1.51 9.28 -3.17
C SER A 127 -2.63 8.33 -2.76
N LEU A 128 -3.64 8.89 -2.11
CA LEU A 128 -4.87 8.22 -1.73
C LEU A 128 -6.01 8.80 -2.56
N SER A 129 -6.83 7.94 -3.15
CA SER A 129 -7.94 8.36 -3.99
C SER A 129 -9.15 7.45 -3.78
N SER A 130 -10.33 8.04 -3.74
CA SER A 130 -11.57 7.30 -3.64
C SER A 130 -12.71 8.09 -4.25
N GLY A 131 -13.34 7.53 -5.29
CA GLY A 131 -14.31 8.25 -6.10
C GLY A 131 -13.74 9.55 -6.68
N LYS A 132 -14.27 10.70 -6.24
CA LYS A 132 -13.84 12.05 -6.66
C LYS A 132 -12.83 12.68 -5.71
N ARG A 133 -12.51 12.02 -4.59
CA ARG A 133 -11.58 12.54 -3.58
C ARG A 133 -10.18 12.06 -3.88
N HIS A 134 -9.23 12.95 -3.64
CA HIS A 134 -7.82 12.70 -3.78
C HIS A 134 -7.07 13.43 -2.68
N LEU A 135 -6.05 12.77 -2.13
CA LEU A 135 -5.16 13.28 -1.10
C LEU A 135 -3.76 12.82 -1.44
N GLU A 136 -2.79 13.73 -1.39
CA GLU A 136 -1.38 13.44 -1.66
C GLU A 136 -0.56 13.83 -0.45
N LEU A 137 0.24 12.89 0.05
CA LEU A 137 0.94 12.98 1.32
C LEU A 137 2.43 12.72 1.11
N ALA A 138 3.26 13.44 1.86
CA ALA A 138 4.64 13.05 2.05
C ALA A 138 4.68 11.93 3.10
N ALA A 139 5.34 10.83 2.74
CA ALA A 139 5.46 9.65 3.58
C ALA A 139 6.92 9.19 3.64
N SER A 140 7.23 8.38 4.63
CA SER A 140 8.54 7.76 4.80
C SER A 140 8.38 6.24 4.85
N ALA A 141 9.29 5.51 4.20
CA ALA A 141 9.30 4.05 4.24
C ALA A 141 10.19 3.54 5.37
N PHE A 142 9.72 2.52 6.08
CA PHE A 142 10.43 1.85 7.17
C PHE A 142 10.40 0.35 6.97
N LEU A 143 11.34 -0.38 7.59
CA LEU A 143 11.28 -1.84 7.62
C LEU A 143 10.09 -2.28 8.49
N GLY A 144 9.22 -3.12 7.95
CA GLY A 144 8.10 -3.71 8.69
C GLY A 144 8.57 -4.81 9.64
N SER A 145 7.66 -5.28 10.48
CA SER A 145 7.85 -6.46 11.33
C SER A 145 7.73 -7.76 10.53
N SER A 146 7.01 -7.72 9.41
CA SER A 146 6.90 -8.81 8.43
C SER A 146 8.17 -8.93 7.58
N ASP A 147 8.70 -10.15 7.43
CA ASP A 147 9.94 -10.42 6.67
C ASP A 147 9.90 -9.83 5.25
N GLY A 148 10.79 -8.86 5.00
CA GLY A 148 11.01 -8.26 3.68
C GLY A 148 9.92 -7.28 3.22
N LEU A 149 8.94 -6.95 4.07
CA LEU A 149 7.94 -5.93 3.78
C LEU A 149 8.35 -4.58 4.38
N LEU A 150 7.91 -3.51 3.72
CA LEU A 150 8.11 -2.15 4.20
C LEU A 150 6.77 -1.60 4.70
N VAL A 151 6.83 -0.75 5.72
CA VAL A 151 5.70 0.05 6.17
C VAL A 151 5.95 1.48 5.75
N VAL A 152 5.03 2.05 4.98
CA VAL A 152 5.07 3.45 4.55
C VAL A 152 4.13 4.24 5.44
N GLU A 153 4.68 5.25 6.10
CA GLU A 153 3.94 6.08 7.05
C GLU A 153 3.86 7.53 6.60
N ALA A 154 2.66 8.10 6.66
CA ALA A 154 2.40 9.51 6.43
C ALA A 154 1.72 10.11 7.66
N ALA A 155 2.16 11.29 8.08
CA ALA A 155 1.59 12.04 9.18
C ALA A 155 0.92 13.31 8.64
N VAL A 156 -0.33 13.56 9.05
CA VAL A 156 -1.10 14.74 8.63
C VAL A 156 -1.88 15.34 9.77
N SER A 157 -2.20 16.62 9.66
CA SER A 157 -3.09 17.29 10.60
C SER A 157 -4.47 16.65 10.59
N LEU A 158 -5.03 16.50 11.79
CA LEU A 158 -6.35 15.93 11.98
C LEU A 158 -7.42 16.94 11.53
N GLU A 159 -7.88 16.83 10.29
CA GLU A 159 -8.91 17.72 9.70
C GLU A 159 -10.09 16.91 9.16
N PRO A 160 -11.34 17.42 9.20
CA PRO A 160 -12.49 16.71 8.64
C PRO A 160 -12.29 16.26 7.18
N ARG A 161 -11.58 17.07 6.39
CA ARG A 161 -11.30 16.82 4.97
C ARG A 161 -10.51 15.53 4.72
N VAL A 162 -9.66 15.11 5.66
CA VAL A 162 -8.87 13.88 5.49
C VAL A 162 -9.76 12.65 5.47
N PHE A 163 -10.91 12.70 6.15
CA PHE A 163 -11.83 11.57 6.25
C PHE A 163 -12.74 11.42 5.03
N ASP A 164 -12.91 12.49 4.23
CA ASP A 164 -13.67 12.45 2.97
C ASP A 164 -13.17 11.33 2.03
N ILE A 165 -11.88 11.00 2.10
CA ILE A 165 -11.27 9.93 1.29
C ILE A 165 -11.83 8.54 1.58
N PHE A 166 -12.37 8.31 2.78
CA PHE A 166 -12.98 7.03 3.17
C PHE A 166 -14.49 7.00 2.94
N ARG A 167 -15.11 8.16 2.67
CA ARG A 167 -16.56 8.31 2.48
C ARG A 167 -16.97 8.11 1.04
N ASP A 168 -16.21 8.69 0.12
CA ASP A 168 -16.56 8.73 -1.29
C ASP A 168 -16.10 7.45 -2.01
N GLY A 169 -16.98 6.77 -2.75
CA GLY A 169 -16.62 5.60 -3.55
C GLY A 169 -16.37 4.31 -2.75
N ASP A 170 -16.40 3.17 -3.42
CA ASP A 170 -16.42 1.84 -2.77
C ASP A 170 -15.04 1.22 -2.56
N THR A 171 -13.99 1.85 -3.11
CA THR A 171 -12.61 1.36 -3.07
C THR A 171 -11.63 2.51 -2.87
N LEU A 172 -10.78 2.38 -1.86
CA LEU A 172 -9.62 3.25 -1.67
C LEU A 172 -8.50 2.79 -2.60
N THR A 173 -8.13 3.64 -3.53
CA THR A 173 -6.98 3.44 -4.42
C THR A 173 -5.78 4.16 -3.85
N ILE A 174 -4.70 3.41 -3.66
CA ILE A 174 -3.46 3.84 -3.03
C ILE A 174 -2.36 3.75 -4.08
N ARG A 175 -1.64 4.84 -4.30
CA ARG A 175 -0.55 4.94 -5.26
C ARG A 175 0.73 5.36 -4.56
N LEU A 176 1.79 4.63 -4.84
CA LEU A 176 3.10 4.83 -4.21
C LEU A 176 4.20 4.33 -5.15
N ALA A 177 5.19 5.15 -5.47
CA ALA A 177 6.37 4.73 -6.25
C ALA A 177 6.06 3.94 -7.55
N GLY A 178 4.97 4.34 -8.24
CA GLY A 178 4.49 3.68 -9.45
C GLY A 178 3.79 2.32 -9.23
N GLN A 179 3.52 1.95 -7.98
CA GLN A 179 2.63 0.85 -7.60
C GLN A 179 1.22 1.38 -7.35
N THR A 180 0.23 0.52 -7.54
CA THR A 180 -1.17 0.82 -7.21
C THR A 180 -1.78 -0.35 -6.47
N GLN A 181 -2.37 -0.06 -5.31
CA GLN A 181 -3.11 -1.01 -4.48
C GLN A 181 -4.54 -0.51 -4.34
N THR A 182 -5.49 -1.43 -4.22
CA THR A 182 -6.89 -1.09 -3.99
C THR A 182 -7.40 -1.83 -2.75
N LEU A 183 -8.11 -1.09 -1.89
CA LEU A 183 -8.71 -1.63 -0.67
C LEU A 183 -10.24 -1.42 -0.73
N PRO A 184 -11.06 -2.44 -0.46
CA PRO A 184 -12.50 -2.27 -0.43
C PRO A 184 -12.93 -1.44 0.79
N LEU A 185 -13.78 -0.42 0.61
CA LEU A 185 -14.27 0.44 1.70
C LEU A 185 -15.59 -0.03 2.32
N ALA A 186 -16.22 -1.08 1.78
CA ALA A 186 -17.52 -1.57 2.25
C ALA A 186 -17.55 -1.86 3.77
N GLY A 187 -16.50 -2.48 4.31
CA GLY A 187 -16.37 -2.73 5.75
C GLY A 187 -15.87 -1.54 6.56
N ALA A 188 -15.20 -0.57 5.92
CA ALA A 188 -14.67 0.62 6.56
C ALA A 188 -15.79 1.56 6.96
N ARG A 189 -16.75 1.80 6.05
CA ARG A 189 -17.82 2.81 6.22
C ARG A 189 -18.61 2.65 7.51
N THR A 190 -18.94 1.41 7.89
CA THR A 190 -19.68 1.12 9.14
C THR A 190 -18.89 1.51 10.39
N ARG A 191 -17.55 1.49 10.32
CA ARG A 191 -16.65 1.86 11.43
C ARG A 191 -16.15 3.29 11.34
N LEU A 192 -16.18 3.87 10.14
CA LEU A 192 -15.68 5.19 9.84
C LEU A 192 -16.39 6.28 10.65
N GLN A 193 -17.72 6.20 10.80
CA GLN A 193 -18.47 7.18 11.61
C GLN A 193 -18.03 7.18 13.07
N ASP A 194 -17.80 6.00 13.66
CA ASP A 194 -17.31 5.89 15.03
C ASP A 194 -15.88 6.39 15.16
N PHE A 195 -15.04 6.09 14.16
CA PHE A 195 -13.66 6.56 14.09
C PHE A 195 -13.60 8.09 13.99
N GLU A 196 -14.28 8.69 13.01
CA GLU A 196 -14.37 10.15 12.82
C GLU A 196 -14.85 10.85 14.09
N ARG A 197 -15.91 10.33 14.71
CA ARG A 197 -16.44 10.88 15.96
C ARG A 197 -15.37 10.85 17.05
N ALA A 198 -14.72 9.72 17.26
CA ALA A 198 -13.66 9.60 18.26
C ALA A 198 -12.50 10.58 17.99
N CYS A 199 -12.12 10.75 16.73
CA CYS A 199 -11.03 11.64 16.34
C CYS A 199 -11.37 13.13 16.51
N LEU A 200 -12.61 13.53 16.20
CA LEU A 200 -12.98 14.95 16.10
C LEU A 200 -13.68 15.51 17.34
N THR A 201 -14.15 14.68 18.27
CA THR A 201 -14.93 15.14 19.44
C THR A 201 -14.06 15.75 20.55
N SER A 202 -12.76 15.46 20.60
CA SER A 202 -11.85 15.97 21.64
C SER A 202 -11.23 17.34 21.30
N ARG A 203 -11.84 18.09 20.38
CA ARG A 203 -11.30 19.37 19.91
C ARG A 203 -11.79 20.56 20.75
#